data_AF-A0A1V3XM67-F1
#
_entry.id   AF-A0A1V3XM67-F1
#
_cell.length_a   1.000
_cell.length_b   1.000
_cell.length_c   1.000
_cell.angle_alpha   90.00
_cell.angle_beta   90.00
_cell.angle_gamma   90.00
#
_symmetry.space_group_name_H-M   'P 1'
#
loop_
_entity.id
_entity.type
_entity.pdbx_description
1 polymer ?
#
loop_
_entity_poly.entity_id
_entity_poly.type
_entity_poly.pdbx_seq_one_letter_code
_entity_poly.pdbx_strand_id
1 'polypeptide(L)'
;MMQKAATLYDHGDDVGAAEAANMAKYAAAEASTRAVDQAVQSMGGNGLTKEYGVAAMMTSARLARIAPISREMVLNFVAQTSLGLPRSY
;
A
#
# COMPACT_ATOMS: atom_id res chain seq x y z
N MET A 1 -11.28 -3.05 0.60
CA MET A 1 -10.44 -3.53 1.71
C MET A 1 -10.23 -2.49 2.80
N MET A 2 -9.80 -1.26 2.49
CA MET A 2 -9.63 -0.20 3.51
C MET A 2 -10.88 0.02 4.38
N GLN A 3 -12.06 0.22 3.77
CA GLN A 3 -13.32 0.40 4.50
C GLN A 3 -13.67 -0.81 5.39
N LYS A 4 -13.41 -2.03 4.89
CA LYS A 4 -13.58 -3.28 5.67
C LYS A 4 -12.67 -3.29 6.89
N ALA A 5 -11.40 -2.92 6.73
CA ALA A 5 -10.45 -2.84 7.84
C ALA A 5 -10.91 -1.85 8.92
N ALA A 6 -11.35 -0.64 8.51
CA ALA A 6 -11.89 0.35 9.43
C ALA A 6 -13.15 -0.17 10.16
N THR A 7 -14.08 -0.77 9.42
CA THR A 7 -15.33 -1.30 10.01
C THR A 7 -15.06 -2.40 11.03
N LEU A 8 -14.15 -3.33 10.74
CA LEU A 8 -13.78 -4.41 11.68
C LEU A 8 -13.08 -3.86 12.92
N TYR A 9 -12.21 -2.87 12.74
CA TYR A 9 -11.53 -2.20 13.84
C TYR A 9 -12.52 -1.47 14.76
N ASP A 10 -13.46 -0.72 14.19
CA ASP A 10 -14.50 -0.01 14.94
C ASP A 10 -15.43 -0.97 15.71
N HIS A 11 -15.56 -2.22 15.26
CA HIS A 11 -16.29 -3.28 15.96
C HIS A 11 -15.46 -4.06 16.99
N GLY A 12 -14.18 -3.73 17.16
CA GLY A 12 -13.28 -4.41 18.09
C GLY A 12 -12.76 -5.78 17.59
N ASP A 13 -12.96 -6.11 16.32
CA ASP A 13 -12.37 -7.30 15.69
C ASP A 13 -10.97 -6.97 15.16
N ASP A 14 -10.01 -6.84 16.08
CA ASP A 14 -8.62 -6.49 15.77
C ASP A 14 -7.95 -7.52 14.83
N VAL A 15 -8.32 -8.80 14.95
CA VAL A 15 -7.73 -9.88 14.14
C VAL A 15 -8.22 -9.78 12.70
N GLY A 16 -9.53 -9.66 12.48
CA GLY A 16 -10.10 -9.45 11.15
C GLY A 16 -9.66 -8.12 10.54
N ALA A 17 -9.55 -7.07 11.36
CA ALA A 17 -9.05 -5.77 10.93
C ALA A 17 -7.60 -5.85 10.46
N ALA A 18 -6.73 -6.57 11.16
CA ALA A 18 -5.31 -6.72 10.81
C ALA A 18 -5.13 -7.35 9.42
N GLU A 19 -5.90 -8.38 9.08
CA GLU A 19 -5.87 -8.99 7.74
C GLU A 19 -6.29 -7.99 6.67
N ALA A 20 -7.47 -7.39 6.84
CA ALA A 20 -7.99 -6.43 5.87
C ALA A 20 -7.09 -5.20 5.72
N ALA A 21 -6.48 -4.72 6.80
CA ALA A 21 -5.57 -3.58 6.83
C ALA A 21 -4.27 -3.87 6.06
N ASN A 22 -3.65 -5.03 6.30
CA ASN A 22 -2.45 -5.46 5.59
C ASN A 22 -2.71 -5.57 4.08
N MET A 23 -3.79 -6.25 3.68
CA MET A 23 -4.17 -6.34 2.27
C MET A 23 -4.47 -4.96 1.66
N ALA A 24 -5.17 -4.09 2.38
CA ALA A 24 -5.48 -2.74 1.92
C ALA A 24 -4.21 -1.91 1.71
N LYS A 25 -3.28 -1.93 2.67
CA LYS A 25 -2.02 -1.18 2.60
C LYS A 25 -1.17 -1.63 1.42
N TYR A 26 -1.04 -2.94 1.21
CA TYR A 26 -0.34 -3.50 0.07
C TYR A 26 -0.96 -3.02 -1.25
N ALA A 27 -2.27 -3.24 -1.43
CA ALA A 27 -2.96 -2.92 -2.67
C ALA A 27 -2.92 -1.40 -2.97
N ALA A 28 -3.12 -0.56 -1.96
CA ALA A 28 -3.10 0.89 -2.10
C ALA A 28 -1.70 1.41 -2.47
N ALA A 29 -0.63 0.88 -1.87
CA ALA A 29 0.74 1.28 -2.18
C ALA A 29 1.15 0.90 -3.62
N GLU A 30 0.76 -0.28 -4.08
CA GLU A 30 1.00 -0.73 -5.46
C GLU A 30 0.17 0.05 -6.48
N ALA A 31 -1.08 0.38 -6.14
CA ALA A 31 -1.94 1.18 -7.00
C ALA A 31 -1.46 2.64 -7.10
N SER A 32 -1.13 3.28 -5.97
CA SER A 32 -0.68 4.67 -5.94
C SER A 32 0.66 4.85 -6.64
N THR A 33 1.61 3.92 -6.45
CA THR A 33 2.90 3.96 -7.15
C THR A 33 2.69 3.90 -8.65
N ARG A 34 1.88 2.95 -9.15
CA ARG A 34 1.60 2.82 -10.58
C ARG A 34 0.87 4.05 -11.13
N ALA A 35 -0.10 4.59 -10.40
CA ALA A 35 -0.85 5.76 -10.83
C ALA A 35 0.04 7.00 -10.95
N VAL A 36 0.91 7.25 -9.97
CA VAL A 36 1.84 8.40 -10.00
C VAL A 36 2.85 8.24 -11.13
N ASP A 37 3.42 7.05 -11.31
CA ASP A 37 4.37 6.77 -12.40
C ASP A 37 3.74 6.99 -13.78
N GLN A 38 2.52 6.49 -13.97
CA GLN A 38 1.77 6.71 -15.20
C GLN A 38 1.45 8.18 -15.44
N ALA A 39 1.11 8.94 -14.39
CA ALA A 39 0.85 10.38 -14.50
C ALA A 39 2.11 11.14 -14.95
N VAL A 40 3.27 10.82 -14.37
CA VAL A 40 4.56 11.40 -14.80
C VAL A 40 4.80 11.09 -16.28
N GLN A 41 4.65 9.83 -16.68
CA GLN A 41 4.89 9.39 -18.05
C GLN A 41 3.97 10.08 -19.06
N SER A 42 2.69 10.24 -18.74
CA SER A 42 1.72 10.91 -19.61
C SER A 42 1.99 12.41 -19.76
N MET A 43 2.64 13.05 -18.80
CA MET A 43 2.98 14.48 -18.83
C MET A 43 4.39 14.75 -19.41
N GLY A 44 5.18 13.72 -19.67
CA GLY A 44 6.57 13.87 -20.10
C GLY A 44 7.40 14.65 -19.09
N GLY A 45 8.25 15.56 -19.57
CA GLY A 45 9.09 16.40 -18.70
C GLY A 45 8.30 17.17 -17.65
N ASN A 46 7.10 17.65 -17.99
CA ASN A 46 6.23 18.40 -17.08
C ASN A 46 5.71 17.56 -15.90
N GLY A 47 5.76 16.23 -15.98
CA GLY A 47 5.41 15.35 -14.86
C GLY A 47 6.43 15.38 -13.73
N LEU A 48 7.67 15.78 -14.03
CA LEU A 48 8.78 15.86 -13.07
C LEU A 48 8.99 17.26 -12.50
N THR A 49 8.22 18.25 -12.96
CA THR A 49 8.35 19.63 -12.51
C THR A 49 7.43 19.92 -11.31
N LYS A 50 7.55 21.11 -10.70
CA LYS A 50 6.84 21.45 -9.46
C LYS A 50 5.41 21.95 -9.69
N GLU A 51 5.10 22.35 -10.91
CA GLU A 51 3.90 23.08 -11.34
C GLU A 51 2.61 22.30 -11.07
N TYR A 52 2.67 20.98 -11.10
CA TYR A 52 1.51 20.09 -10.92
C TYR A 52 1.62 19.18 -9.70
N GLY A 53 2.73 19.26 -8.94
CA GLY A 53 2.93 18.48 -7.71
C GLY A 53 3.11 16.97 -7.89
N VAL A 54 2.98 16.42 -9.10
CA VAL A 54 3.08 14.96 -9.37
C VAL A 54 4.45 14.41 -8.96
N ALA A 55 5.53 15.16 -9.25
CA ALA A 55 6.88 14.80 -8.85
C ALA A 55 7.03 14.60 -7.33
N ALA A 56 6.37 15.44 -6.52
CA ALA A 56 6.39 15.31 -5.06
C ALA A 56 5.66 14.04 -4.58
N MET A 57 4.59 13.63 -5.27
CA MET A 57 3.83 12.43 -4.95
C MET A 57 4.64 11.14 -5.15
N MET A 58 5.67 11.15 -6.02
CA MET A 58 6.52 9.97 -6.24
C MET A 58 7.17 9.48 -4.95
N THR A 59 7.65 10.41 -4.12
CA THR A 59 8.26 10.09 -2.82
C THR A 59 7.23 9.47 -1.88
N SER A 60 6.05 10.06 -1.75
CA SER A 60 4.98 9.57 -0.89
C SER A 60 4.47 8.19 -1.34
N ALA A 61 4.28 7.98 -2.64
CA ALA A 61 3.84 6.71 -3.20
C ALA A 61 4.89 5.60 -2.97
N ARG A 62 6.19 5.92 -3.14
CA ARG A 62 7.27 4.99 -2.80
C ARG A 62 7.35 4.69 -1.30
N LEU A 63 7.18 5.70 -0.46
CA LEU A 63 7.19 5.54 0.99
C LEU A 63 6.13 4.53 1.46
N ALA A 64 4.94 4.54 0.84
CA ALA A 64 3.88 3.59 1.18
C ALA A 64 4.27 2.11 0.98
N ARG A 65 5.29 1.82 0.13
CA ARG A 65 5.83 0.46 -0.02
C ARG A 65 6.90 0.10 1.02
N ILE A 66 7.45 1.08 1.71
CA ILE A 66 8.60 0.94 2.61
C ILE A 66 8.17 1.00 4.08
N ALA A 67 7.36 1.99 4.44
CA ALA A 67 7.00 2.30 5.81
C ALA A 67 5.47 2.31 6.02
N PRO A 68 4.97 2.09 7.24
CA PRO A 68 5.71 1.72 8.47
C PRO A 68 6.24 0.27 8.47
N ILE A 69 5.73 -0.56 7.55
CA ILE A 69 6.13 -1.95 7.36
C ILE A 69 6.37 -2.16 5.86
N SER A 70 7.41 -2.91 5.50
CA SER A 70 7.73 -3.16 4.09
C SER A 70 6.63 -3.95 3.37
N ARG A 71 6.57 -3.83 2.04
CA ARG A 71 5.68 -4.60 1.19
C ARG A 71 5.85 -6.11 1.42
N GLU A 72 7.09 -6.57 1.57
CA GLU A 72 7.45 -7.98 1.75
C GLU A 72 6.95 -8.51 3.10
N MET A 73 7.06 -7.72 4.17
CA MET A 73 6.55 -8.10 5.48
C MET A 73 5.03 -8.23 5.51
N VAL A 74 4.31 -7.38 4.76
CA VAL A 74 2.85 -7.50 4.59
C VAL A 74 2.49 -8.78 3.85
N LEU A 75 3.24 -9.14 2.80
CA LEU A 75 3.04 -10.40 2.09
C LEU A 75 3.33 -11.62 2.97
N ASN A 76 4.38 -11.55 3.80
CA ASN A 76 4.71 -12.60 4.76
C ASN A 76 3.59 -12.80 5.80
N PHE A 77 2.98 -11.70 6.28
CA PHE A 77 1.84 -11.75 7.17
C PHE A 77 0.66 -12.47 6.50
N VAL A 78 0.27 -12.06 5.28
CA VAL A 78 -0.85 -12.68 4.56
C VAL A 78 -0.59 -14.16 4.28
N ALA A 79 0.65 -14.52 3.91
CA ALA A 79 1.02 -15.91 3.65
C ALA A 79 0.83 -16.80 4.89
N GLN A 80 1.27 -16.34 6.06
CA GLN A 80 1.18 -17.13 7.30
C GLN A 80 -0.22 -17.09 7.91
N THR A 81 -0.82 -15.91 7.99
CA THR A 81 -2.07 -15.68 8.74
C THR A 81 -3.31 -16.02 7.92
N SER A 82 -3.36 -15.63 6.64
CA SER A 82 -4.53 -15.87 5.79
C SER A 82 -4.45 -17.20 5.04
N LEU A 83 -3.26 -17.57 4.57
CA LEU A 83 -3.06 -18.73 3.70
C LEU A 83 -2.52 -19.98 4.44
N GLY A 84 -2.12 -19.86 5.70
CA GLY A 84 -1.61 -20.98 6.50
C GLY A 84 -0.29 -21.56 5.99
N LEU A 85 0.46 -20.79 5.19
CA LEU A 85 1.75 -21.24 4.66
C LEU A 85 2.82 -21.19 5.76
N PRO A 86 3.82 -22.09 5.72
CA PRO A 86 4.92 -22.05 6.67
C PRO A 86 5.69 -20.74 6.56
N ARG A 87 6.30 -20.32 7.68
CA ARG A 87 7.12 -19.11 7.73
C ARG A 87 8.29 -19.21 6.74
N SER A 88 8.41 -18.21 5.88
CA SER A 88 9.62 -17.97 5.10
C SER A 88 10.64 -17.29 6.02
N TYR A 89 11.89 -17.78 5.99
CA TYR A 89 13.08 -17.41 6.78
C TYR A 89 12.92 -16.28 7.81
#